data_AF-A0A1M6SH99-F1
#
_entry.id   AF-A0A1M6SH99-F1
#
_cell.length_a   1.000
_cell.length_b   1.000
_cell.length_c   1.000
_cell.angle_alpha   90.00
_cell.angle_beta   90.00
_cell.angle_gamma   90.00
#
_symmetry.space_group_name_H-M   'P 1'
#
loop_
_entity.id
_entity.type
_entity.pdbx_description
1 polymer ?
#
loop_
_entity_poly.entity_id
_entity_poly.type
_entity_poly.pdbx_seq_one_letter_code
_entity_poly.pdbx_strand_id
1 'polypeptide(L)'
;MPTSRSPLGSRRRLGAELRRLRTRAGLTLDEVAAQLTCSTSKISRLETGKGIPKLPDVRELIRIYGVTSDTEQEMLLRLVHDSREHGWWEPLLDGLPHDTVVDLSARHAALESDALRVSAFEIVWVHGLLQTPDYARAVLAATGRVEHDGEIDRLVELRRRRQEALLRADSPLELVLVLDESVLHRVVGSPAIMAEQLQHLLVMARRPNVSVRVLPFAGGARRGHAGAFGVIEFLPGAGSDVAYLEGHTGLTHLDGPGDVEEYRAVFGELLLASLDATASLAEIDRFRDIHESYAEGRPA
;
A
#
# COMPACT_ATOMS: atom_id res chain seq x y z
N MET A 1 20.43 -13.33 0.34
CA MET A 1 19.91 -12.96 1.67
C MET A 1 18.38 -13.00 1.60
N PRO A 2 17.67 -13.70 2.49
CA PRO A 2 16.22 -13.71 2.42
C PRO A 2 15.73 -12.35 2.93
N THR A 3 15.26 -11.52 1.99
CA THR A 3 14.34 -10.41 2.30
C THR A 3 13.20 -11.02 3.13
N SER A 4 13.03 -10.62 4.39
CA SER A 4 11.88 -11.05 5.20
C SER A 4 10.61 -10.51 4.55
N ARG A 5 10.05 -11.29 3.62
CA ARG A 5 8.84 -10.94 2.87
C ARG A 5 7.64 -11.30 3.72
N SER A 6 6.61 -10.50 3.63
CA SER A 6 5.38 -10.77 4.36
C SER A 6 4.72 -12.06 3.83
N PRO A 7 3.85 -12.70 4.62
CA PRO A 7 3.09 -13.87 4.16
C PRO A 7 2.35 -13.62 2.84
N LEU A 8 1.82 -12.40 2.62
CA LEU A 8 1.17 -12.03 1.36
C LEU A 8 2.18 -11.91 0.21
N GLY A 9 3.36 -11.34 0.46
CA GLY A 9 4.46 -11.28 -0.51
C GLY A 9 4.92 -12.64 -0.96
N SER A 10 5.01 -13.60 -0.03
CA SER A 10 5.33 -14.99 -0.33
C SER A 10 4.25 -15.65 -1.19
N ARG A 11 2.96 -15.39 -0.94
CA ARG A 11 1.85 -15.86 -1.82
C ARG A 11 1.95 -15.27 -3.22
N ARG A 12 2.18 -13.96 -3.33
CA ARG A 12 2.24 -13.26 -4.62
C ARG A 12 3.44 -13.71 -5.46
N ARG A 13 4.60 -13.87 -4.82
CA ARG A 13 5.79 -14.43 -5.47
C ARG A 13 5.57 -15.87 -5.91
N LEU A 14 4.99 -16.71 -5.04
CA LEU A 14 4.64 -18.08 -5.41
C LEU A 14 3.70 -18.11 -6.62
N GLY A 15 2.64 -17.29 -6.61
CA GLY A 15 1.70 -17.18 -7.71
C GLY A 15 2.38 -16.76 -9.03
N ALA A 16 3.27 -15.77 -8.97
CA ALA A 16 4.05 -15.31 -10.12
C ALA A 16 4.94 -16.43 -10.70
N GLU A 17 5.63 -17.18 -9.84
CA GLU A 17 6.45 -18.32 -10.27
C GLU A 17 5.60 -19.45 -10.84
N LEU A 18 4.48 -19.80 -10.22
CA LEU A 18 3.55 -20.80 -10.74
C LEU A 18 3.01 -20.42 -12.12
N ARG A 19 2.64 -19.15 -12.32
CA ARG A 19 2.20 -18.63 -13.63
C ARG A 19 3.31 -18.69 -14.68
N ARG A 20 4.54 -18.31 -14.31
CA ARG A 20 5.73 -18.40 -15.19
C ARG A 20 5.97 -19.84 -15.61
N LEU A 21 5.93 -20.77 -14.66
CA LEU A 21 6.13 -22.20 -14.87
C LEU A 21 5.04 -22.81 -15.76
N ARG A 22 3.77 -22.49 -15.52
CA ARG A 22 2.65 -22.91 -16.37
C ARG A 22 2.83 -22.43 -17.81
N THR A 23 3.14 -21.14 -17.97
CA THR A 23 3.33 -20.53 -19.30
C THR A 23 4.52 -21.17 -20.03
N ARG A 24 5.62 -21.44 -19.31
CA ARG A 24 6.80 -22.15 -19.83
C ARG A 24 6.48 -23.58 -20.25
N ALA A 25 5.61 -24.27 -19.52
CA ALA A 25 5.12 -25.60 -19.87
C ALA A 25 4.10 -25.59 -21.03
N GLY A 26 3.68 -24.41 -21.51
CA GLY A 26 2.71 -24.27 -22.59
C GLY A 26 1.27 -24.64 -22.21
N LEU A 27 0.96 -24.69 -20.90
CA LEU A 27 -0.34 -25.15 -20.40
C LEU A 27 -1.31 -23.99 -20.17
N THR A 28 -2.58 -24.21 -20.47
CA THR A 28 -3.69 -23.34 -20.11
C THR A 28 -4.13 -23.56 -18.66
N LEU A 29 -4.88 -22.61 -18.09
CA LEU A 29 -5.43 -22.78 -16.73
C LEU A 29 -6.37 -23.99 -16.64
N ASP A 30 -7.16 -24.26 -17.69
CA ASP A 30 -8.13 -25.35 -17.72
C ASP A 30 -7.46 -26.72 -17.78
N GLU A 31 -6.38 -26.86 -18.56
CA GLU A 31 -5.60 -28.11 -18.62
C GLU A 31 -4.98 -28.45 -17.26
N VAL A 32 -4.44 -27.45 -16.56
CA VAL A 32 -3.87 -27.64 -15.22
C VAL A 32 -4.96 -27.96 -14.20
N ALA A 33 -6.10 -27.27 -14.27
CA ALA A 33 -7.23 -27.53 -13.38
C ALA A 33 -7.78 -28.95 -13.56
N ALA A 34 -7.85 -29.45 -14.79
CA ALA A 34 -8.23 -30.83 -15.09
C ALA A 34 -7.23 -31.84 -14.52
N GLN A 35 -5.92 -31.62 -14.71
CA GLN A 35 -4.88 -32.51 -14.17
C GLN A 35 -4.85 -32.52 -12.63
N LEU A 36 -5.06 -31.37 -11.99
CA LEU A 36 -5.13 -31.24 -10.53
C LEU A 36 -6.51 -31.62 -9.94
N THR A 37 -7.49 -31.96 -10.80
CA THR A 37 -8.89 -32.26 -10.40
C THR A 37 -9.50 -31.14 -9.54
N CYS A 38 -9.42 -29.90 -10.02
CA CYS A 38 -9.97 -28.74 -9.32
C CYS A 38 -10.58 -27.71 -10.29
N SER A 39 -11.11 -26.60 -9.76
CA SER A 39 -11.66 -25.55 -10.61
C SER A 39 -10.56 -24.66 -11.20
N THR A 40 -10.75 -24.17 -12.43
CA THR A 40 -9.89 -23.16 -13.06
C THR A 40 -9.71 -21.92 -12.18
N SER A 41 -10.78 -21.53 -11.46
CA SER A 41 -10.76 -20.45 -10.49
C SER A 41 -9.75 -20.68 -9.34
N LYS A 42 -9.59 -21.93 -8.87
CA LYS A 42 -8.59 -22.27 -7.85
C LYS A 42 -7.17 -22.01 -8.37
N ILE A 43 -6.85 -22.47 -9.59
CA ILE A 43 -5.53 -22.25 -10.21
C ILE A 43 -5.29 -20.76 -10.42
N SER A 44 -6.27 -20.05 -10.96
CA SER A 44 -6.21 -18.61 -11.16
C SER A 44 -5.91 -17.85 -9.85
N ARG A 45 -6.62 -18.16 -8.75
CA ARG A 45 -6.39 -17.52 -7.45
C ARG A 45 -5.00 -17.81 -6.87
N LEU A 46 -4.47 -19.01 -7.10
CA LEU A 46 -3.09 -19.34 -6.70
C LEU A 46 -2.08 -18.52 -7.50
N GLU A 47 -2.24 -18.45 -8.83
CA GLU A 47 -1.35 -17.67 -9.72
C GLU A 47 -1.42 -16.16 -9.45
N THR A 48 -2.54 -15.64 -8.96
CA THR A 48 -2.68 -14.22 -8.57
C THR A 48 -2.31 -13.96 -7.10
N GLY A 49 -1.85 -14.96 -6.34
CA GLY A 49 -1.52 -14.83 -4.91
C GLY A 49 -2.72 -14.53 -4.00
N LYS A 50 -3.95 -14.69 -4.50
CA LYS A 50 -5.22 -14.45 -3.77
C LYS A 50 -5.72 -15.69 -3.03
N GLY A 51 -5.21 -16.87 -3.39
CA GLY A 51 -5.48 -18.13 -2.71
C GLY A 51 -4.43 -18.43 -1.64
N ILE A 52 -4.84 -19.12 -0.58
CA ILE A 52 -3.89 -19.69 0.39
C ILE A 52 -3.32 -20.96 -0.23
N PRO A 53 -2.00 -21.04 -0.48
CA PRO A 53 -1.41 -22.23 -1.10
C PRO A 53 -1.43 -23.41 -0.12
N LYS A 54 -1.76 -24.58 -0.64
CA LYS A 54 -1.65 -25.84 0.10
C LYS A 54 -0.44 -26.61 -0.42
N LEU A 55 0.37 -27.12 0.50
CA LEU A 55 1.58 -27.85 0.17
C LEU A 55 1.34 -29.03 -0.79
N PRO A 56 0.26 -29.84 -0.65
CA PRO A 56 -0.03 -30.90 -1.61
C PRO A 56 -0.33 -30.38 -3.02
N ASP A 57 -1.13 -29.31 -3.14
CA ASP A 57 -1.47 -28.70 -4.42
C ASP A 57 -0.20 -28.19 -5.13
N VAL A 58 0.69 -27.52 -4.41
CA VAL A 58 1.91 -26.95 -5.00
C VAL A 58 2.92 -28.02 -5.42
N ARG A 59 3.06 -29.10 -4.65
CA ARG A 59 3.89 -30.25 -5.07
C ARG A 59 3.39 -30.87 -6.36
N GLU A 60 2.08 -30.97 -6.50
CA GLU A 60 1.47 -31.53 -7.71
C GLU A 60 1.61 -30.59 -8.90
N LEU A 61 1.47 -29.28 -8.70
CA LEU A 61 1.76 -28.28 -9.74
C LEU A 61 3.22 -28.29 -10.19
N ILE A 62 4.18 -28.47 -9.27
CA ILE A 62 5.61 -28.66 -9.57
C ILE A 62 5.80 -29.84 -10.54
N ARG A 63 5.10 -30.95 -10.29
CA ARG A 63 5.11 -32.15 -11.15
C ARG A 63 4.49 -31.88 -12.52
N ILE A 64 3.29 -31.28 -12.55
CA ILE A 64 2.55 -30.94 -13.78
C ILE A 64 3.37 -30.00 -14.67
N TYR A 65 4.07 -29.03 -14.07
CA TYR A 65 4.89 -28.05 -14.79
C TYR A 65 6.28 -28.58 -15.19
N GLY A 66 6.61 -29.82 -14.82
CA GLY A 66 7.89 -30.44 -15.19
C GLY A 66 9.12 -29.75 -14.59
N VAL A 67 9.01 -29.23 -13.37
CA VAL A 67 10.14 -28.60 -12.68
C VAL A 67 11.10 -29.67 -12.19
N THR A 68 12.30 -29.75 -12.77
CA THR A 68 13.31 -30.77 -12.43
C THR A 68 14.44 -30.26 -11.53
N SER A 69 14.58 -28.95 -11.36
CA SER A 69 15.62 -28.37 -10.51
C SER A 69 15.22 -28.45 -9.03
N ASP A 70 16.00 -29.18 -8.23
CA ASP A 70 15.79 -29.28 -6.77
C ASP A 70 15.78 -27.90 -6.10
N THR A 71 16.66 -27.00 -6.53
CA THR A 71 16.73 -25.63 -6.01
C THR A 71 15.44 -24.84 -6.29
N GLU A 72 14.86 -24.99 -7.48
CA GLU A 72 13.61 -24.33 -7.85
C GLU A 72 12.43 -24.92 -7.07
N GLN A 73 12.40 -26.24 -6.91
CA GLN A 73 11.38 -26.92 -6.09
C GLN A 73 11.45 -26.49 -4.62
N GLU A 74 12.64 -26.50 -4.03
CA GLU A 74 12.84 -26.05 -2.65
C GLU A 74 12.39 -24.60 -2.45
N MET A 75 12.72 -23.72 -3.39
CA MET A 75 12.30 -22.31 -3.34
C MET A 75 10.76 -22.18 -3.34
N LEU A 76 10.05 -22.91 -4.20
CA LEU A 76 8.58 -22.90 -4.23
C LEU A 76 7.97 -23.43 -2.93
N LEU A 77 8.51 -24.52 -2.38
CA LEU A 77 8.01 -25.11 -1.14
C LEU A 77 8.28 -24.20 0.07
N ARG A 78 9.43 -23.50 0.10
CA ARG A 78 9.71 -22.46 1.11
C ARG A 78 8.69 -21.33 1.02
N LEU A 79 8.37 -20.84 -0.17
CA LEU A 79 7.33 -19.81 -0.34
C LEU A 79 5.95 -20.25 0.18
N VAL A 80 5.60 -21.54 0.06
CA VAL A 80 4.38 -22.08 0.69
C VAL A 80 4.45 -21.99 2.21
N HIS A 81 5.59 -22.32 2.81
CA HIS A 81 5.77 -22.22 4.25
C HIS A 81 5.65 -20.77 4.73
N ASP A 82 6.44 -19.88 4.14
CA ASP A 82 6.49 -18.45 4.48
C ASP A 82 5.12 -17.77 4.27
N SER A 83 4.34 -18.22 3.27
CA SER A 83 3.01 -17.68 2.99
C SER A 83 1.95 -17.93 4.07
N ARG A 84 2.25 -18.87 4.98
CA ARG A 84 1.40 -19.33 6.07
C ARG A 84 1.88 -18.85 7.44
N GLU A 85 3.00 -18.12 7.50
CA GLU A 85 3.39 -17.43 8.71
C GLU A 85 2.41 -16.27 9.02
N HIS A 86 2.40 -15.83 10.28
CA HIS A 86 1.53 -14.75 10.73
C HIS A 86 2.18 -13.41 10.41
N GLY A 87 1.44 -12.50 9.79
CA GLY A 87 1.91 -11.14 9.52
C GLY A 87 2.12 -10.36 10.82
N TRP A 88 3.08 -9.43 10.84
CA TRP A 88 3.38 -8.61 12.02
C TRP A 88 2.20 -7.74 12.49
N TRP A 89 1.23 -7.48 11.59
CA TRP A 89 0.00 -6.72 11.85
C TRP A 89 -1.07 -7.54 12.56
N GLU A 90 -1.03 -8.88 12.48
CA GLU A 90 -2.10 -9.75 12.98
C GLU A 90 -2.36 -9.57 14.49
N PRO A 91 -1.34 -9.49 15.37
CA PRO A 91 -1.57 -9.23 16.79
C PRO A 91 -2.21 -7.86 17.10
N LEU A 92 -2.05 -6.86 16.22
CA LEU A 92 -2.65 -5.53 16.41
C LEU A 92 -4.13 -5.50 16.01
N LEU A 93 -4.52 -6.40 15.11
CA LEU A 93 -5.89 -6.53 14.62
C LEU A 93 -6.70 -7.59 15.38
N ASP A 94 -6.04 -8.40 16.22
CA ASP A 94 -6.69 -9.44 17.01
C ASP A 94 -7.73 -8.86 17.98
N GLY A 95 -8.93 -9.44 17.95
CA GLY A 95 -10.08 -9.00 18.74
C GLY A 95 -10.74 -7.69 18.31
N LEU A 96 -10.29 -7.05 17.22
CA LEU A 96 -11.08 -5.99 16.57
C LEU A 96 -12.24 -6.62 15.79
N PRO A 97 -13.39 -5.93 15.65
CA PRO A 97 -14.45 -6.39 14.77
C PRO A 97 -13.89 -6.67 13.37
N HIS A 98 -14.19 -7.85 12.81
CA HIS A 98 -13.91 -8.16 11.41
C HIS A 98 -14.86 -7.37 10.53
N ASP A 99 -14.62 -6.06 10.46
CA ASP A 99 -15.29 -5.15 9.57
C ASP A 99 -14.40 -4.85 8.36
N THR A 100 -14.96 -4.11 7.41
CA THR A 100 -14.27 -3.81 6.15
C THR A 100 -13.02 -2.94 6.36
N VAL A 101 -12.90 -2.19 7.47
CA VAL A 101 -11.73 -1.35 7.75
C VAL A 101 -10.54 -2.17 8.23
N VAL A 102 -10.78 -3.11 9.14
CA VAL A 102 -9.74 -3.97 9.72
C VAL A 102 -9.16 -4.92 8.67
N ASP A 103 -10.01 -5.59 7.89
CA ASP A 103 -9.58 -6.55 6.87
C ASP A 103 -8.79 -5.87 5.74
N LEU A 104 -9.18 -4.65 5.36
CA LEU A 104 -8.48 -3.88 4.34
C LEU A 104 -7.17 -3.29 4.87
N SER A 105 -7.10 -2.97 6.16
CA SER A 105 -5.86 -2.53 6.81
C SER A 105 -4.81 -3.65 6.86
N ALA A 106 -5.23 -4.90 7.14
CA ALA A 106 -4.34 -6.07 7.13
C ALA A 106 -3.73 -6.32 5.75
N ARG A 107 -4.58 -6.39 4.71
CA ARG A 107 -4.12 -6.61 3.33
C ARG A 107 -3.18 -5.50 2.88
N HIS A 108 -3.53 -4.26 3.17
CA HIS A 108 -2.76 -3.12 2.71
C HIS A 108 -1.39 -3.01 3.43
N ALA A 109 -1.35 -3.25 4.75
CA ALA A 109 -0.09 -3.33 5.50
C ALA A 109 0.86 -4.42 4.95
N ALA A 110 0.29 -5.55 4.54
CA ALA A 110 1.04 -6.63 3.92
C ALA A 110 1.63 -6.22 2.56
N LEU A 111 0.85 -5.53 1.72
CA LEU A 111 1.31 -5.03 0.42
C LEU A 111 2.43 -4.00 0.58
N GLU A 112 2.29 -3.03 1.49
CA GLU A 112 3.34 -2.04 1.75
C GLU A 112 4.63 -2.66 2.27
N SER A 113 4.54 -3.71 3.12
CA SER A 113 5.69 -4.41 3.66
C SER A 113 6.58 -5.01 2.55
N ASP A 114 5.98 -5.45 1.45
CA ASP A 114 6.70 -6.05 0.31
C ASP A 114 6.93 -5.08 -0.85
N ALA A 115 6.42 -3.86 -0.75
CA ALA A 115 6.49 -2.87 -1.81
C ALA A 115 7.93 -2.39 -2.02
N LEU A 116 8.26 -2.17 -3.30
CA LEU A 116 9.45 -1.42 -3.71
C LEU A 116 9.15 0.07 -3.67
N ARG A 117 7.99 0.45 -4.22
CA ARG A 117 7.56 1.85 -4.35
C ARG A 117 6.06 1.98 -4.14
N VAL A 118 5.65 3.08 -3.53
CA VAL A 118 4.27 3.55 -3.46
C VAL A 118 4.20 4.94 -4.07
N SER A 119 3.32 5.12 -5.06
CA SER A 119 3.00 6.40 -5.65
C SER A 119 1.55 6.75 -5.32
N ALA A 120 1.28 7.83 -4.60
CA ALA A 120 -0.06 8.13 -4.08
C ALA A 120 -0.48 9.58 -4.32
N PHE A 121 -1.76 9.78 -4.66
CA PHE A 121 -2.40 11.09 -4.76
C PHE A 121 -3.44 11.25 -3.66
N GLU A 122 -3.24 12.27 -2.83
CA GLU A 122 -4.10 12.57 -1.69
C GLU A 122 -4.84 13.89 -1.88
N ILE A 123 -6.15 13.87 -1.64
CA ILE A 123 -7.03 15.03 -1.85
C ILE A 123 -7.72 15.54 -0.59
N VAL A 124 -7.64 14.81 0.53
CA VAL A 124 -8.29 15.24 1.78
C VAL A 124 -7.35 15.20 2.98
N TRP A 125 -6.56 14.14 3.11
CA TRP A 125 -5.73 13.89 4.28
C TRP A 125 -4.29 13.60 3.86
N VAL A 126 -3.34 13.78 4.77
CA VAL A 126 -1.96 13.32 4.54
C VAL A 126 -1.94 11.79 4.49
N HIS A 127 -1.16 11.21 3.57
CA HIS A 127 -1.02 9.74 3.43
C HIS A 127 -0.61 9.07 4.74
N GLY A 128 -1.20 7.91 5.06
CA GLY A 128 -1.04 7.21 6.35
C GLY A 128 0.41 6.89 6.75
N LEU A 129 1.30 6.70 5.77
CA LEU A 129 2.75 6.48 5.99
C LEU A 129 3.52 7.73 6.45
N LEU A 130 2.91 8.91 6.42
CA LEU A 130 3.51 10.17 6.83
C LEU A 130 2.68 10.87 7.92
N GLN A 131 1.73 10.19 8.57
CA GLN A 131 0.91 10.78 9.62
C GLN A 131 1.60 10.75 10.98
N THR A 132 1.48 11.83 11.77
CA THR A 132 1.78 11.80 13.21
C THR A 132 0.69 11.05 13.96
N PRO A 133 0.95 10.53 15.18
CA PRO A 133 -0.04 9.79 15.95
C PRO A 133 -1.33 10.58 16.21
N ASP A 134 -1.23 11.86 16.56
CA ASP A 134 -2.39 12.69 16.88
C ASP A 134 -3.20 13.05 15.63
N TYR A 135 -2.52 13.30 14.51
CA TYR A 135 -3.20 13.48 13.22
C TYR A 135 -3.91 12.19 12.78
N ALA A 136 -3.25 11.05 12.90
CA ALA A 136 -3.82 9.75 12.56
C ALA A 136 -5.08 9.44 13.39
N ARG A 137 -5.04 9.73 14.70
CA ARG A 137 -6.18 9.62 15.61
C ARG A 137 -7.34 10.50 15.16
N ALA A 138 -7.06 11.77 14.83
CA ALA A 138 -8.08 12.71 14.36
C ALA A 138 -8.73 12.24 13.05
N VAL A 139 -7.94 11.73 12.09
CA VAL A 139 -8.47 11.15 10.85
C VAL A 139 -9.35 9.93 11.15
N LEU A 140 -8.88 8.99 11.98
CA LEU A 140 -9.65 7.77 12.31
C LEU A 140 -10.98 8.12 12.97
N ALA A 141 -10.98 9.03 13.95
CA ALA A 141 -12.20 9.52 14.58
C ALA A 141 -13.16 10.18 13.57
N ALA A 142 -12.64 10.99 12.64
CA ALA A 142 -13.44 11.68 11.63
C ALA A 142 -14.12 10.73 10.63
N THR A 143 -13.57 9.52 10.40
CA THR A 143 -14.22 8.54 9.51
C THR A 143 -15.50 7.94 10.09
N GLY A 144 -15.71 8.03 11.41
CA GLY A 144 -16.88 7.48 12.10
C GLY A 144 -17.01 5.96 12.03
N ARG A 145 -15.94 5.24 11.65
CA ARG A 145 -15.95 3.77 11.53
C ARG A 145 -15.39 3.03 12.74
N VAL A 146 -14.73 3.76 13.62
CA VAL A 146 -14.08 3.21 14.82
C VAL A 146 -14.71 3.93 16.00
N GLU A 147 -15.52 3.21 16.77
CA GLU A 147 -16.36 3.81 17.82
C GLU A 147 -15.66 3.83 19.18
N HIS A 148 -14.62 3.01 19.38
CA HIS A 148 -13.95 2.85 20.66
C HIS A 148 -12.51 3.37 20.64
N ASP A 149 -12.17 4.23 21.60
CA ASP A 149 -10.82 4.84 21.71
C ASP A 149 -9.70 3.79 21.73
N GLY A 150 -9.91 2.65 22.39
CA GLY A 150 -8.93 1.56 22.44
C GLY A 150 -8.69 0.87 21.08
N GLU A 151 -9.64 0.93 20.16
CA GLU A 151 -9.47 0.45 18.78
C GLU A 151 -8.70 1.48 17.95
N ILE A 152 -8.97 2.77 18.16
CA ILE A 152 -8.22 3.86 17.53
C ILE A 152 -6.74 3.77 17.90
N ASP A 153 -6.42 3.54 19.18
CA ASP A 153 -5.03 3.37 19.64
C ASP A 153 -4.30 2.26 18.89
N ARG A 154 -4.95 1.12 18.69
CA ARG A 154 -4.37 -0.02 17.95
C ARG A 154 -4.17 0.30 16.48
N LEU A 155 -5.10 1.02 15.85
CA LEU A 155 -4.97 1.44 14.45
C LEU A 155 -3.91 2.53 14.25
N VAL A 156 -3.73 3.43 15.23
CA VAL A 156 -2.61 4.38 15.26
C VAL A 156 -1.28 3.63 15.36
N GLU A 157 -1.18 2.64 16.26
CA GLU A 157 0.04 1.81 16.37
C GLU A 157 0.29 0.99 15.09
N LEU A 158 -0.76 0.46 14.45
CA LEU A 158 -0.64 -0.20 13.15
C LEU A 158 -0.07 0.76 12.11
N ARG A 159 -0.59 1.98 11.99
CA ARG A 159 -0.04 3.01 11.09
C ARG A 159 1.41 3.30 11.41
N ARG A 160 1.75 3.51 12.69
CA ARG A 160 3.13 3.77 13.12
C ARG A 160 4.08 2.66 12.69
N ARG A 161 3.69 1.38 12.86
CA ARG A 161 4.51 0.25 12.41
C ARG A 161 4.63 0.16 10.90
N ARG A 162 3.59 0.51 10.13
CA ARG A 162 3.68 0.58 8.66
C ARG A 162 4.78 1.56 8.21
N GLN A 163 4.97 2.67 8.94
CA GLN A 163 6.00 3.66 8.62
C GLN A 163 7.42 3.11 8.73
N GLU A 164 7.64 2.01 9.45
CA GLU A 164 8.94 1.34 9.54
C GLU A 164 9.43 0.83 8.17
N ALA A 165 8.51 0.61 7.21
CA ALA A 165 8.87 0.29 5.82
C ALA A 165 9.67 1.40 5.12
N LEU A 166 9.46 2.67 5.50
CA LEU A 166 10.24 3.81 4.99
C LEU A 166 11.64 3.90 5.62
N LEU A 167 11.86 3.20 6.74
CA LEU A 167 13.03 3.32 7.60
C LEU A 167 13.97 2.11 7.54
N ARG A 168 13.54 1.00 6.93
CA ARG A 168 14.33 -0.23 6.83
C ARG A 168 15.68 0.01 6.12
N ALA A 169 16.73 -0.63 6.64
CA ALA A 169 18.09 -0.46 6.11
C ALA A 169 18.24 -1.05 4.70
N ASP A 170 17.64 -2.23 4.47
CA ASP A 170 17.70 -2.91 3.18
C ASP A 170 16.48 -2.53 2.32
N SER A 171 16.74 -1.94 1.15
CA SER A 171 15.73 -1.59 0.15
C SER A 171 14.55 -0.79 0.73
N PRO A 172 14.76 0.37 1.39
CA PRO A 172 13.68 1.16 1.97
C PRO A 172 12.57 1.43 0.96
N LEU A 173 11.32 1.43 1.41
CA LEU A 173 10.18 1.74 0.56
C LEU A 173 10.36 3.14 -0.04
N GLU A 174 10.29 3.25 -1.37
CA GLU A 174 10.22 4.54 -2.06
C GLU A 174 8.78 5.07 -2.00
N LEU A 175 8.58 6.26 -1.45
CA LEU A 175 7.26 6.91 -1.39
C LEU A 175 7.28 8.18 -2.23
N VAL A 176 6.40 8.25 -3.22
CA VAL A 176 6.17 9.46 -4.02
C VAL A 176 4.74 9.92 -3.83
N LEU A 177 4.59 11.05 -3.15
CA LEU A 177 3.31 11.58 -2.75
C LEU A 177 3.02 12.87 -3.52
N VAL A 178 1.85 12.94 -4.14
CA VAL A 178 1.26 14.20 -4.62
C VAL A 178 0.12 14.55 -3.66
N LEU A 179 0.23 15.70 -3.01
CA LEU A 179 -0.81 16.29 -2.18
C LEU A 179 -1.55 17.34 -3.01
N ASP A 180 -2.86 17.24 -3.08
CA ASP A 180 -3.68 18.39 -3.48
C ASP A 180 -3.51 19.53 -2.46
N GLU A 181 -3.45 20.77 -2.92
CA GLU A 181 -3.32 21.95 -2.04
C GLU A 181 -4.40 21.99 -0.96
N SER A 182 -5.60 21.44 -1.20
CA SER A 182 -6.67 21.37 -0.21
C SER A 182 -6.31 20.58 1.06
N VAL A 183 -5.38 19.63 0.97
CA VAL A 183 -4.86 18.88 2.13
C VAL A 183 -4.16 19.83 3.10
N LEU A 184 -3.48 20.87 2.59
CA LEU A 184 -2.75 21.84 3.41
C LEU A 184 -3.70 22.82 4.10
N HIS A 185 -4.90 23.04 3.58
CA HIS A 185 -5.90 23.94 4.16
C HIS A 185 -6.77 23.28 5.24
N ARG A 186 -7.08 21.99 5.10
CA ARG A 186 -8.01 21.27 5.97
C ARG A 186 -7.44 21.17 7.38
N VAL A 187 -8.09 21.79 8.36
CA VAL A 187 -7.74 21.56 9.77
C VAL A 187 -8.20 20.16 10.16
N VAL A 188 -7.25 19.33 10.60
CA VAL A 188 -7.50 17.95 11.05
C VAL A 188 -7.15 17.86 12.53
N GLY A 189 -8.15 17.50 13.35
CA GLY A 189 -8.03 17.59 14.80
C GLY A 189 -8.08 19.06 15.23
N SER A 190 -6.91 19.69 15.32
CA SER A 190 -6.76 21.10 15.71
C SER A 190 -5.69 21.78 14.85
N PRO A 191 -5.62 23.13 14.82
CA PRO A 191 -4.55 23.82 14.11
C PRO A 191 -3.15 23.44 14.62
N ALA A 192 -2.99 23.19 15.93
CA ALA A 192 -1.73 22.72 16.49
C ALA A 192 -1.32 21.33 15.96
N ILE A 193 -2.28 20.39 15.90
CA ILE A 193 -2.05 19.05 15.32
C ILE A 193 -1.71 19.15 13.83
N MET A 194 -2.39 20.04 13.10
CA MET A 194 -2.13 20.25 11.68
C MET A 194 -0.74 20.86 11.43
N ALA A 195 -0.34 21.85 12.23
CA ALA A 195 1.02 22.42 12.15
C ALA A 195 2.10 21.35 12.43
N GLU A 196 1.92 20.54 13.49
CA GLU A 196 2.83 19.44 13.80
C GLU A 196 2.92 18.43 12.64
N GLN A 197 1.78 18.09 12.04
CA GLN A 197 1.71 17.20 10.88
C GLN A 197 2.48 17.75 9.68
N LEU A 198 2.34 19.05 9.36
CA LEU A 198 3.08 19.67 8.26
C LEU A 198 4.58 19.75 8.57
N GLN A 199 4.94 20.03 9.82
CA GLN A 199 6.33 19.97 10.27
C GLN A 199 6.93 18.56 10.09
N HIS A 200 6.16 17.52 10.42
CA HIS A 200 6.57 16.14 10.21
C HIS A 200 6.80 15.81 8.72
N LEU A 201 5.95 16.31 7.81
CA LEU A 201 6.14 16.15 6.36
C LEU A 201 7.47 16.76 5.89
N LEU A 202 7.81 17.96 6.36
CA LEU A 202 9.08 18.62 6.04
C LEU A 202 10.29 17.81 6.52
N VAL A 203 10.18 17.15 7.67
CA VAL A 203 11.24 16.27 8.18
C VAL A 203 11.36 15.01 7.32
N MET A 204 10.23 14.36 7.01
CA MET A 204 10.23 13.11 6.24
C MET A 204 10.69 13.30 4.80
N ALA A 205 10.35 14.43 4.18
CA ALA A 205 10.77 14.76 2.82
C ALA A 205 12.29 15.01 2.67
N ARG A 206 13.05 15.09 3.77
CA ARG A 206 14.52 15.10 3.72
C ARG A 206 15.13 13.72 3.44
N ARG A 207 14.34 12.65 3.53
CA ARG A 207 14.81 11.30 3.26
C ARG A 207 14.94 11.08 1.75
N PRO A 208 15.98 10.36 1.30
CA PRO A 208 16.21 10.13 -0.13
C PRO A 208 15.13 9.26 -0.79
N ASN A 209 14.39 8.47 0.00
CA ASN A 209 13.32 7.59 -0.47
C ASN A 209 11.92 8.19 -0.29
N VAL A 210 11.78 9.46 0.07
CA VAL A 210 10.49 10.14 0.24
C VAL A 210 10.45 11.41 -0.60
N SER A 211 9.52 11.48 -1.55
CA SER A 211 9.26 12.67 -2.36
C SER A 211 7.84 13.16 -2.10
N VAL A 212 7.69 14.43 -1.73
CA VAL A 212 6.39 15.07 -1.53
C VAL A 212 6.25 16.24 -2.50
N ARG A 213 5.11 16.29 -3.19
CA ARG A 213 4.79 17.27 -4.23
C ARG A 213 3.44 17.87 -3.97
N VAL A 214 3.28 19.17 -4.19
CA VAL A 214 2.00 19.86 -4.02
C VAL A 214 1.43 20.17 -5.41
N LEU A 215 0.21 19.70 -5.66
CA LEU A 215 -0.60 20.11 -6.81
C LEU A 215 -1.37 21.38 -6.42
N PRO A 216 -0.99 22.56 -6.95
CA PRO A 216 -1.63 23.81 -6.57
C PRO A 216 -3.01 23.93 -7.23
N PHE A 217 -3.92 24.68 -6.61
CA PHE A 217 -5.24 25.00 -7.18
C PHE A 217 -5.14 25.72 -8.52
N ALA A 218 -4.08 26.51 -8.73
CA ALA A 218 -3.77 27.14 -10.02
C ALA A 218 -3.53 26.13 -11.15
N GLY A 219 -3.20 24.87 -10.81
CA GLY A 219 -3.14 23.76 -11.76
C GLY A 219 -4.50 23.42 -12.36
N GLY A 220 -5.60 23.76 -11.69
CA GLY A 220 -6.97 23.48 -12.13
C GLY A 220 -7.32 21.99 -12.08
N ALA A 221 -8.51 21.66 -12.60
CA ALA A 221 -9.01 20.29 -12.58
C ALA A 221 -8.11 19.32 -13.38
N ARG A 222 -8.00 18.11 -12.86
CA ARG A 222 -7.19 16.98 -13.37
C ARG A 222 -7.93 15.67 -13.17
N ARG A 223 -7.61 14.66 -13.98
CA ARG A 223 -8.23 13.32 -13.91
C ARG A 223 -8.15 12.71 -12.51
N GLY A 224 -7.07 12.97 -11.78
CA GLY A 224 -6.89 12.51 -10.39
C GLY A 224 -7.97 12.97 -9.40
N HIS A 225 -8.67 14.09 -9.66
CA HIS A 225 -9.70 14.59 -8.74
C HIS A 225 -10.97 13.73 -8.70
N ALA A 226 -11.00 12.60 -9.43
CA ALA A 226 -12.03 11.58 -9.25
C ALA A 226 -11.98 10.91 -7.86
N GLY A 227 -10.83 10.91 -7.18
CA GLY A 227 -10.68 10.38 -5.82
C GLY A 227 -9.23 10.15 -5.42
N ALA A 228 -8.99 9.93 -4.12
CA ALA A 228 -7.67 9.53 -3.62
C ALA A 228 -7.32 8.11 -4.08
N PHE A 229 -6.08 7.91 -4.50
CA PHE A 229 -5.61 6.63 -5.00
C PHE A 229 -4.10 6.48 -4.80
N GLY A 230 -3.61 5.24 -4.92
CA GLY A 230 -2.19 4.99 -5.08
C GLY A 230 -1.89 3.73 -5.89
N VAL A 231 -0.62 3.59 -6.23
CA VAL A 231 -0.06 2.45 -6.95
C VAL A 231 1.08 1.89 -6.13
N ILE A 232 0.97 0.61 -5.78
CA ILE A 232 1.99 -0.17 -5.08
C ILE A 232 2.73 -1.01 -6.11
N GLU A 233 4.02 -0.74 -6.23
CA GLU A 233 4.92 -1.39 -7.17
C GLU A 233 5.87 -2.32 -6.44
N PHE A 234 6.10 -3.48 -7.02
CA PHE A 234 6.92 -4.54 -6.42
C PHE A 234 8.16 -4.82 -7.25
N LEU A 235 9.13 -5.49 -6.64
CA LEU A 235 10.29 -5.98 -7.37
C LEU A 235 9.86 -6.90 -8.53
N PRO A 236 10.56 -6.84 -9.68
CA PRO A 236 10.32 -7.78 -10.78
C PRO A 236 10.29 -9.22 -10.29
N GLY A 237 9.25 -9.97 -10.69
CA GLY A 237 9.02 -11.36 -10.28
C GLY A 237 8.32 -11.54 -8.91
N ALA A 238 8.00 -10.47 -8.18
CA ALA A 238 7.27 -10.57 -6.91
C ALA A 238 5.73 -10.62 -7.06
N GLY A 239 5.22 -10.51 -8.28
CA GLY A 239 3.78 -10.46 -8.59
C GLY A 239 3.40 -9.22 -9.38
N SER A 240 2.12 -9.10 -9.72
CA SER A 240 1.57 -7.92 -10.41
C SER A 240 1.42 -6.75 -9.45
N ASP A 241 1.78 -5.56 -9.91
CA ASP A 241 1.54 -4.30 -9.18
C ASP A 241 0.05 -4.09 -8.91
N VAL A 242 -0.25 -3.23 -7.94
CA VAL A 242 -1.60 -3.07 -7.41
C VAL A 242 -1.92 -1.59 -7.31
N ALA A 243 -3.00 -1.15 -7.96
CA ALA A 243 -3.59 0.14 -7.68
C ALA A 243 -4.57 0.00 -6.52
N TYR A 244 -4.73 1.03 -5.70
CA TYR A 244 -5.74 1.08 -4.65
C TYR A 244 -6.48 2.42 -4.64
N LEU A 245 -7.75 2.36 -4.26
CA LEU A 245 -8.64 3.50 -4.16
C LEU A 245 -9.18 3.60 -2.74
N GLU A 246 -9.20 4.81 -2.20
CA GLU A 246 -9.80 5.06 -0.89
C GLU A 246 -11.28 5.41 -1.04
N GLY A 247 -12.15 4.70 -0.33
CA GLY A 247 -13.59 4.91 -0.40
C GLY A 247 -14.30 4.77 0.94
N HIS A 248 -15.61 5.03 0.92
CA HIS A 248 -16.50 4.96 2.08
C HIS A 248 -16.64 3.54 2.67
N THR A 249 -16.28 2.52 1.91
CA THR A 249 -16.22 1.12 2.34
C THR A 249 -14.78 0.65 2.57
N GLY A 250 -13.80 1.56 2.57
CA GLY A 250 -12.37 1.25 2.74
C GLY A 250 -11.60 1.22 1.42
N LEU A 251 -10.48 0.50 1.40
CA LEU A 251 -9.57 0.36 0.27
C LEU A 251 -10.03 -0.68 -0.77
N THR A 252 -10.30 -0.23 -1.99
CA THR A 252 -10.47 -1.14 -3.13
C THR A 252 -9.12 -1.37 -3.78
N HIS A 253 -8.73 -2.63 -4.00
CA HIS A 253 -7.47 -2.98 -4.67
C HIS A 253 -7.76 -3.53 -6.08
N LEU A 254 -7.05 -2.99 -7.06
CA LEU A 254 -7.14 -3.34 -8.47
C LEU A 254 -5.80 -3.92 -8.92
N ASP A 255 -5.83 -5.17 -9.37
CA ASP A 255 -4.63 -5.91 -9.78
C ASP A 255 -4.63 -6.19 -11.30
N GLY A 256 -5.60 -5.61 -12.03
CA GLY A 256 -5.71 -5.70 -13.48
C GLY A 256 -4.62 -4.86 -14.16
N PRO A 257 -3.85 -5.40 -15.14
CA PRO A 257 -2.77 -4.64 -15.77
C PRO A 257 -3.22 -3.32 -16.42
N GLY A 258 -4.41 -3.31 -17.03
CA GLY A 258 -4.99 -2.09 -17.62
C GLY A 258 -5.37 -1.05 -16.57
N ASP A 259 -5.93 -1.48 -15.44
CA ASP A 259 -6.30 -0.59 -14.33
C ASP A 259 -5.04 0.05 -13.72
N VAL A 260 -4.02 -0.76 -13.45
CA VAL A 260 -2.77 -0.29 -12.85
C VAL A 260 -2.07 0.72 -13.76
N GLU A 261 -2.02 0.42 -15.07
CA GLU A 261 -1.37 1.32 -16.04
C GLU A 261 -2.12 2.64 -16.19
N GLU A 262 -3.45 2.61 -16.15
CA GLU A 262 -4.28 3.82 -16.14
C GLU A 262 -3.97 4.70 -14.91
N TYR A 263 -3.91 4.12 -13.72
CA TYR A 263 -3.57 4.88 -12.50
C TYR A 263 -2.13 5.40 -12.49
N ARG A 264 -1.18 4.67 -13.09
CA ARG A 264 0.19 5.19 -13.31
C ARG A 264 0.20 6.40 -14.23
N ALA A 265 -0.53 6.34 -15.34
CA ALA A 265 -0.62 7.44 -16.28
C ALA A 265 -1.24 8.69 -15.61
N VAL A 266 -2.35 8.51 -14.88
CA VAL A 266 -2.97 9.59 -14.09
C VAL A 266 -1.97 10.16 -13.07
N PHE A 267 -1.26 9.32 -12.33
CA PHE A 267 -0.26 9.77 -11.36
C PHE A 267 0.85 10.59 -12.01
N GLY A 268 1.37 10.14 -13.16
CA GLY A 268 2.39 10.84 -13.93
C GLY A 268 1.95 12.24 -14.36
N GLU A 269 0.69 12.39 -14.82
CA GLU A 269 0.11 13.69 -15.17
C GLU A 269 0.02 14.64 -13.97
N LEU A 270 -0.40 14.13 -12.81
CA LEU A 270 -0.49 14.91 -11.57
C LEU A 270 0.90 15.37 -11.11
N LEU A 271 1.88 14.47 -11.16
CA LEU A 271 3.26 14.76 -10.78
C LEU A 271 3.86 15.86 -11.65
N LEU A 272 3.62 15.81 -12.96
CA LEU A 272 4.06 16.84 -13.92
C LEU A 272 3.38 18.19 -13.70
N ALA A 273 2.12 18.19 -13.26
CA ALA A 273 1.37 19.42 -12.95
C ALA A 273 1.67 20.01 -11.56
N SER A 274 2.39 19.27 -10.71
CA SER A 274 2.70 19.68 -9.34
C SER A 274 3.90 20.63 -9.29
N LEU A 275 3.91 21.53 -8.30
CA LEU A 275 5.07 22.36 -7.94
C LEU A 275 6.32 21.49 -7.81
N ASP A 276 7.50 22.02 -8.12
CA ASP A 276 8.77 21.31 -7.90
C ASP A 276 9.00 20.91 -6.44
N ALA A 277 10.00 20.07 -6.15
CA ALA A 277 10.20 19.56 -4.79
C ALA A 277 10.51 20.70 -3.81
N THR A 278 11.33 21.67 -4.22
CA THR A 278 11.69 22.82 -3.39
C THR A 278 10.49 23.74 -3.16
N ALA A 279 9.74 24.06 -4.22
CA ALA A 279 8.54 24.89 -4.15
C ALA A 279 7.42 24.21 -3.34
N SER A 280 7.27 22.88 -3.46
CA SER A 280 6.32 22.10 -2.67
C SER A 280 6.64 22.17 -1.18
N LEU A 281 7.92 22.04 -0.80
CA LEU A 281 8.33 22.14 0.60
C LEU A 281 8.15 23.56 1.14
N ALA A 282 8.44 24.60 0.34
CA ALA A 282 8.17 25.97 0.73
C ALA A 282 6.68 26.23 0.97
N GLU A 283 5.81 25.63 0.15
CA GLU A 283 4.36 25.76 0.31
C GLU A 283 3.84 25.04 1.56
N ILE A 284 4.36 23.84 1.85
CA ILE A 284 4.07 23.11 3.09
C ILE A 284 4.52 23.92 4.32
N ASP A 285 5.71 24.52 4.26
CA ASP A 285 6.27 25.38 5.32
C ASP A 285 5.40 26.62 5.58
N ARG A 286 4.94 27.27 4.49
CA ARG A 286 4.02 28.41 4.55
C ARG A 286 2.70 28.03 5.25
N PHE A 287 2.13 26.88 4.93
CA PHE A 287 0.89 26.42 5.58
C PHE A 287 1.10 25.99 7.03
N ARG A 288 2.27 25.43 7.38
CA ARG A 288 2.62 25.16 8.79
C ARG A 288 2.51 26.46 9.60
N ASP A 289 3.15 27.53 9.16
CA ASP A 289 3.16 28.82 9.87
C ASP A 289 1.74 29.41 10.00
N ILE A 290 0.89 29.22 8.99
CA ILE A 290 -0.53 29.62 9.04
C ILE A 290 -1.28 28.86 10.14
N HIS A 291 -1.12 27.52 10.21
CA HIS A 291 -1.77 26.71 11.24
C HIS A 291 -1.23 26.98 12.65
N GLU A 292 0.06 27.31 12.80
CA GLU A 292 0.63 27.78 14.07
C GLU A 292 -0.03 29.10 14.51
N SER A 293 -0.20 30.04 13.58
CA SER A 293 -0.90 31.31 13.85
C SER A 293 -2.35 31.08 14.29
N TYR A 294 -3.06 30.11 13.68
CA TYR A 294 -4.41 29.73 14.09
C TYR A 294 -4.43 29.10 15.49
N ALA A 295 -3.42 28.30 15.84
CA ALA A 295 -3.29 27.70 17.17
C ALA A 295 -3.09 28.76 18.27
N GLU A 296 -2.45 29.88 17.93
CA GLU A 296 -2.28 31.05 18.82
C GLU A 296 -3.54 31.94 18.91
N GLY A 297 -4.63 31.58 18.24
CA GLY A 297 -5.89 32.33 18.26
C GLY A 297 -5.88 33.58 17.36
N ARG A 298 -4.94 33.69 16.42
CA ARG A 298 -4.98 34.73 15.40
C ARG A 298 -5.96 34.31 14.29
N PRO A 299 -6.85 35.21 13.84
CA PRO A 299 -7.85 34.87 12.83
C PRO A 299 -7.22 34.51 11.47
N ALA A 300 -7.98 33.75 10.70
CA ALA A 300 -7.64 33.25 9.36
C ALA A 300 -7.60 34.32 8.26
#